data_AF-A0AAD9JWR7-F1
#
_entry.id   AF-A0AAD9JWR7-F1
#
_cell.length_a   1.000
_cell.length_b   1.000
_cell.length_c   1.000
_cell.angle_alpha   90.00
_cell.angle_beta   90.00
_cell.angle_gamma   90.00
#
_symmetry.space_group_name_H-M   'P 1'
#
loop_
_entity.id
_entity.type
_entity.pdbx_description
1 polymer ?
#
loop_
_entity_poly.entity_id
_entity_poly.type
_entity_poly.pdbx_seq_one_letter_code
_entity_poly.pdbx_strand_id
1 'polypeptide(L)'
;MAIKGVVFDVTSGGDFYAPGASYNALTGKDCTRAVAKMSLDEKDLNGDISDLGDDYLKSLDNVFDGTYMKKYPVVGYMDYLVKGQGTKQRIDL
;
A
#
# COMPACT_ATOMS: atom_id res chain seq x y z
N MET A 1 4.43 2.99 -4.37
CA MET A 1 3.24 3.17 -3.51
C MET A 1 3.20 2.01 -2.53
N ALA A 2 2.85 2.21 -1.26
CA ALA A 2 2.80 1.13 -0.28
C ALA A 2 1.36 0.81 0.16
N ILE A 3 1.07 -0.47 0.41
CA ILE A 3 -0.20 -0.95 0.98
C ILE A 3 0.13 -2.11 1.92
N LYS A 4 -0.41 -2.10 3.14
CA LYS A 4 -0.08 -3.04 4.22
C LYS A 4 1.43 -3.18 4.47
N GLY A 5 2.17 -2.07 4.27
CA GLY A 5 3.63 -2.04 4.38
C GLY A 5 4.39 -2.69 3.21
N VAL A 6 3.73 -3.21 2.19
CA VAL A 6 4.37 -3.74 0.97
C VAL A 6 4.46 -2.64 -0.07
N VAL A 7 5.67 -2.42 -0.62
CA VAL A 7 5.92 -1.38 -1.63
C VAL A 7 5.77 -1.99 -3.02
N PHE A 8 4.85 -1.43 -3.80
CA PHE A 8 4.59 -1.79 -5.18
C PHE A 8 5.19 -0.77 -6.15
N ASP A 9 5.77 -1.27 -7.23
CA ASP A 9 6.06 -0.50 -8.43
C ASP A 9 4.78 -0.39 -9.28
N VAL A 10 4.22 0.81 -9.30
CA VAL A 10 2.98 1.13 -10.01
C VAL A 10 3.21 1.82 -11.35
N THR A 11 4.46 1.82 -11.87
CA THR A 11 4.83 2.50 -13.11
C THR A 11 4.04 1.98 -14.33
N SER A 12 3.75 0.69 -14.38
CA SER A 12 2.91 0.08 -15.43
C SER A 12 1.45 0.56 -15.41
N GLY A 13 0.99 1.14 -14.31
CA GLY A 13 -0.34 1.73 -14.15
C GLY A 13 -0.37 3.24 -14.44
N GLY A 14 0.49 3.73 -15.35
CA GLY A 14 0.66 5.17 -15.64
C GLY A 14 -0.65 5.93 -15.88
N ASP A 15 -1.62 5.33 -16.54
CA ASP A 15 -2.96 5.93 -16.78
C ASP A 15 -3.70 6.32 -15.49
N PHE A 16 -3.33 5.71 -14.36
CA PHE A 16 -3.90 5.98 -13.05
C PHE A 16 -2.96 6.78 -12.15
N TYR A 17 -1.65 6.51 -12.20
CA TYR A 17 -0.70 7.01 -11.19
C TYR A 17 0.26 8.10 -11.71
N ALA A 18 0.37 8.31 -13.01
CA ALA A 18 1.25 9.33 -13.57
C ALA A 18 0.83 10.75 -13.11
N PRO A 19 1.73 11.76 -13.15
CA PRO A 19 1.38 13.13 -12.83
C PRO A 19 0.12 13.60 -13.58
N GLY A 20 -0.88 14.09 -12.84
CA GLY A 20 -2.17 14.53 -13.39
C GLY A 20 -3.23 13.44 -13.56
N ALA A 21 -2.89 12.16 -13.37
CA ALA A 21 -3.85 11.07 -13.40
C ALA A 21 -4.65 10.95 -12.10
N SER A 22 -5.81 10.29 -12.16
CA SER A 22 -6.81 10.29 -11.08
C SER A 22 -6.31 9.76 -9.73
N TYR A 23 -5.35 8.83 -9.73
CA TYR A 23 -4.78 8.21 -8.52
C TYR A 23 -3.35 8.67 -8.23
N ASN A 24 -2.88 9.75 -8.87
CA ASN A 24 -1.55 10.29 -8.64
C ASN A 24 -1.30 10.66 -7.16
N ALA A 25 -2.33 11.10 -6.43
CA ALA A 25 -2.25 11.45 -5.01
C ALA A 25 -1.78 10.30 -4.10
N LEU A 26 -1.94 9.05 -4.54
CA LEU A 26 -1.49 7.84 -3.83
C LEU A 26 0.01 7.55 -4.01
N THR A 27 0.67 8.17 -4.99
CA THR A 27 2.07 7.86 -5.30
C THR A 27 3.01 8.31 -4.18
N GLY A 28 4.07 7.52 -3.94
CA GLY A 28 5.08 7.82 -2.91
C GLY A 28 4.61 7.74 -1.45
N LYS A 29 3.39 7.25 -1.18
CA LYS A 29 2.81 7.18 0.17
C LYS A 29 2.51 5.74 0.59
N ASP A 30 2.32 5.56 1.89
CA ASP A 30 1.56 4.43 2.42
C ASP A 30 0.07 4.74 2.27
N CYS A 31 -0.61 3.94 1.44
CA CYS A 31 -1.99 4.13 1.02
C CYS A 31 -2.92 3.09 1.65
N THR A 32 -2.48 2.41 2.71
CA THR A 32 -3.25 1.34 3.35
C THR A 32 -4.65 1.80 3.74
N ARG A 33 -4.76 2.97 4.39
CA ARG A 33 -6.05 3.55 4.77
C ARG A 33 -6.88 3.98 3.57
N ALA A 34 -6.26 4.68 2.63
CA ALA A 34 -6.90 5.15 1.39
C ALA A 34 -7.54 3.99 0.61
N VAL A 35 -6.82 2.87 0.49
CA VAL A 35 -7.32 1.66 -0.19
C VAL A 35 -8.42 0.99 0.62
N ALA A 36 -8.27 0.86 1.94
CA ALA A 36 -9.31 0.29 2.80
C ALA A 36 -10.64 1.04 2.64
N LYS A 37 -10.58 2.38 2.58
CA LYS A 37 -11.75 3.27 2.51
C LYS A 37 -12.19 3.63 1.09
N MET A 38 -11.46 3.21 0.05
CA MET A 38 -11.66 3.67 -1.32
C MET A 38 -11.69 5.21 -1.44
N SER A 39 -10.73 5.88 -0.80
CA SER A 39 -10.72 7.33 -0.59
C SER A 39 -9.47 7.97 -1.19
N LEU A 40 -9.65 9.16 -1.78
CA LEU A 40 -8.57 10.07 -2.18
C LEU A 40 -8.53 11.33 -1.32
N ASP A 41 -9.34 11.39 -0.25
CA ASP A 41 -9.32 12.50 0.69
C ASP A 41 -7.95 12.56 1.38
N GLU A 42 -7.40 13.76 1.51
CA GLU A 42 -6.06 13.99 2.08
C GLU A 42 -5.87 13.33 3.47
N LYS A 43 -6.91 13.38 4.31
CA LYS A 43 -6.94 12.74 5.65
C LYS A 43 -6.79 11.21 5.62
N ASP A 44 -7.09 10.57 4.50
CA ASP A 44 -7.04 9.12 4.35
C ASP A 44 -5.75 8.66 3.64
N LEU A 45 -4.89 9.58 3.16
CA LEU A 45 -3.63 9.29 2.47
C LEU A 45 -2.49 8.92 3.44
N ASN A 46 -2.71 7.91 4.26
CA ASN A 46 -1.75 7.40 5.24
C ASN A 46 -1.93 5.89 5.48
N GLY A 47 -1.04 5.33 6.32
CA GLY A 47 -1.03 3.91 6.67
C GLY A 47 -1.87 3.53 7.89
N ASP A 48 -2.48 4.49 8.61
CA ASP A 48 -3.15 4.22 9.88
C ASP A 48 -4.55 3.64 9.67
N ILE A 49 -4.72 2.41 10.15
CA ILE A 49 -5.98 1.65 10.11
C ILE A 49 -6.48 1.28 11.51
N SER A 50 -5.90 1.86 12.56
CA SER A 50 -6.20 1.49 13.95
C SER A 50 -7.65 1.76 14.38
N ASP A 51 -8.33 2.67 13.68
CA ASP A 51 -9.73 3.06 13.90
C ASP A 51 -10.71 2.40 12.89
N LEU A 52 -10.24 1.57 11.97
CA LEU A 52 -11.08 0.97 10.94
C LEU A 52 -11.75 -0.31 11.42
N GLY A 53 -13.05 -0.43 11.14
CA GLY A 53 -13.83 -1.65 11.39
C GLY A 53 -13.56 -2.76 10.36
N ASP A 54 -14.02 -3.96 10.69
CA ASP A 54 -13.75 -5.20 9.95
C ASP A 54 -14.11 -5.14 8.46
N ASP A 55 -15.18 -4.45 8.08
CA ASP A 55 -15.60 -4.33 6.67
C ASP A 55 -14.56 -3.59 5.83
N TYR A 56 -13.93 -2.55 6.39
CA TYR A 56 -12.84 -1.83 5.72
C TYR A 56 -11.58 -2.68 5.63
N LEU A 57 -11.27 -3.46 6.67
CA LEU A 57 -10.12 -4.38 6.67
C LEU A 57 -10.29 -5.50 5.65
N LYS A 58 -11.50 -6.05 5.53
CA LYS A 58 -11.85 -7.03 4.51
C LYS A 58 -11.77 -6.45 3.09
N SER A 59 -12.26 -5.22 2.90
CA SER A 59 -12.12 -4.49 1.63
C SER A 59 -10.64 -4.32 1.26
N LEU A 60 -9.81 -3.90 2.23
CA LEU A 60 -8.37 -3.77 2.07
C LEU A 60 -7.73 -5.08 1.63
N ASP A 61 -8.00 -6.19 2.31
CA ASP A 61 -7.45 -7.51 1.97
C ASP A 61 -7.85 -7.95 0.57
N ASN A 62 -9.12 -7.81 0.21
CA ASN A 62 -9.62 -8.16 -1.12
C ASN A 62 -8.94 -7.35 -2.22
N VAL A 63 -8.74 -6.05 -2.03
CA VAL A 63 -8.07 -5.18 -3.02
C VAL A 63 -6.57 -5.49 -3.08
N PHE A 64 -5.94 -5.70 -1.92
CA PHE A 64 -4.52 -6.03 -1.82
C PHE A 64 -4.19 -7.32 -2.59
N ASP A 65 -4.88 -8.42 -2.29
CA ASP A 65 -4.64 -9.72 -2.92
C ASP A 65 -5.22 -9.79 -4.34
N GLY A 66 -6.39 -9.21 -4.55
CA GLY A 66 -7.13 -9.28 -5.80
C GLY A 66 -6.60 -8.36 -6.89
N THR A 67 -5.93 -7.27 -6.51
CA THR A 67 -5.45 -6.24 -7.45
C THR A 67 -3.94 -6.07 -7.36
N TYR A 68 -3.43 -5.61 -6.22
CA TYR A 68 -2.05 -5.10 -6.17
C TYR A 68 -1.01 -6.21 -6.26
N MET A 69 -1.17 -7.28 -5.48
CA MET A 69 -0.28 -8.45 -5.52
C MET A 69 -0.26 -9.15 -6.88
N LYS A 70 -1.34 -9.03 -7.67
CA LYS A 70 -1.44 -9.65 -9.00
C LYS A 70 -0.92 -8.77 -10.13
N LYS A 71 -1.07 -7.45 -10.02
CA LYS A 71 -0.82 -6.52 -11.13
C LYS A 71 0.55 -5.84 -11.06
N TYR A 72 1.09 -5.65 -9.87
CA TYR A 72 2.27 -4.81 -9.67
C TYR A 72 3.40 -5.58 -8.98
N PRO A 73 4.65 -5.43 -9.43
CA PRO A 73 5.79 -6.01 -8.75
C PRO A 73 5.95 -5.44 -7.34
N VAL A 74 6.33 -6.32 -6.40
CA VAL A 74 6.81 -5.91 -5.08
C VAL A 74 8.27 -5.49 -5.20
N VAL A 75 8.59 -4.27 -4.78
CA VAL A 75 9.94 -3.69 -4.87
C VAL A 75 10.54 -3.30 -3.53
N GLY A 76 9.83 -3.59 -2.44
CA GLY A 76 10.34 -3.35 -1.09
C GLY A 76 9.25 -3.45 -0.04
N TYR A 77 9.62 -3.05 1.18
CA TYR A 77 8.77 -3.07 2.34
C TYR A 77 9.03 -1.83 3.21
N MET A 78 7.98 -1.32 3.85
CA MET A 78 8.09 -0.23 4.80
C MET A 78 8.89 -0.68 6.03
N ASP A 79 9.63 0.25 6.64
CA ASP A 79 10.54 -0.06 7.73
C ASP A 79 9.84 -0.72 8.92
N TYR A 80 8.62 -0.31 9.25
CA TYR A 80 7.83 -0.90 10.33
C TYR A 80 7.44 -2.36 10.05
N LEU A 81 7.23 -2.73 8.79
CA LEU A 81 6.92 -4.11 8.42
C LEU A 81 8.17 -4.99 8.54
N VAL A 82 9.33 -4.46 8.15
CA VAL A 82 10.63 -5.14 8.30
C VAL A 82 11.02 -5.25 9.78
N LYS A 83 10.84 -4.18 10.57
CA LYS A 83 11.14 -4.15 12.01
C LYS A 83 10.19 -5.02 12.83
N GLY A 84 8.93 -5.15 12.42
CA GLY A 84 7.96 -6.07 13.02
C GLY A 84 8.30 -7.56 12.83
N GLN A 85 9.18 -7.90 11.87
CA GLN A 85 9.74 -9.24 11.67
C GLN A 85 11.13 -9.41 12.32
N GLY A 86 11.50 -8.51 13.23
CA GLY A 86 12.88 -8.18 13.60
C GLY A 86 13.87 -9.33 13.72
N THR A 87 15.14 -9.04 13.39
CA THR A 87 16.29 -9.75 14.01
C THR A 87 16.31 -11.28 13.84
N LYS A 88 15.66 -11.82 12.81
CA LYS A 88 15.73 -13.26 12.46
C LYS A 88 15.94 -13.53 10.97
N GLN A 89 16.92 -12.86 10.37
CA GLN A 89 17.90 -13.49 9.48
C GLN A 89 18.87 -12.41 9.04
N ARG A 90 20.08 -12.45 9.62
CA ARG A 90 21.25 -11.96 8.90
C ARG A 90 21.34 -12.82 7.64
N ILE A 91 21.06 -12.24 6.49
CA ILE A 91 21.62 -12.74 5.24
C ILE A 91 23.00 -12.09 5.15
N ASP A 92 24.01 -12.87 5.53
CA ASP A 92 25.38 -12.60 5.13
C ASP A 92 25.44 -12.61 3.59
N LEU A 93 26.27 -11.70 3.07
CA LEU A 93 26.52 -11.37 1.66
C LEU A 93 26.77 -12.60 0.75
#